data_AF-A0AAD3UE80-F1
#
_entry.id   AF-A0AAD3UE80-F1
#
_cell.length_a   1.000
_cell.length_b   1.000
_cell.length_c   1.000
_cell.angle_alpha   90.00
_cell.angle_beta   90.00
_cell.angle_gamma   90.00
#
_symmetry.space_group_name_H-M   'P 1'
#
loop_
_entity.id
_entity.type
_entity.pdbx_description
1 polymer ?
#
loop_
_entity_poly.entity_id
_entity_poly.type
_entity_poly.pdbx_seq_one_letter_code
_entity_poly.pdbx_strand_id
1 'polypeptide(L)'
;MIIKQKFVMLTALSTLMLSTSALATYRVDVQCLDRVMLTDVHAGYIKSASGGPDAGNAVVISWEKNYEQGSTSFHVFKNLNDYPGRGMFEMALLALDRGLPVSAWGNDSQCSGGIHQLKIIRSVNP
;
A
#
# COMPACT_ATOMS: atom_id res chain seq x y z
N MET A 1 -51.27 -5.63 57.04
CA MET A 1 -49.81 -5.84 56.96
C MET A 1 -49.41 -5.69 55.49
N ILE A 2 -48.86 -4.54 55.11
CA ILE A 2 -48.64 -4.14 53.71
C ILE A 2 -47.21 -4.55 53.31
N ILE A 3 -47.08 -5.50 52.38
CA ILE A 3 -45.80 -5.97 51.87
C ILE A 3 -45.24 -4.92 50.91
N LYS A 4 -44.12 -4.29 51.29
CA LYS A 4 -43.36 -3.35 50.44
C LYS A 4 -42.80 -4.09 49.22
N GLN A 5 -43.30 -3.80 48.03
CA GLN A 5 -42.68 -4.22 46.77
C GLN A 5 -41.31 -3.55 46.65
N LYS A 6 -40.25 -4.36 46.56
CA LYS A 6 -38.90 -3.90 46.24
C LYS A 6 -38.81 -3.73 44.72
N PHE A 7 -38.79 -2.50 44.26
CA PHE A 7 -38.38 -2.14 42.90
C PHE A 7 -36.93 -2.60 42.69
N VAL A 8 -36.72 -3.58 41.83
CA VAL A 8 -35.39 -3.94 41.32
C VAL A 8 -35.22 -3.20 40.00
N MET A 9 -34.50 -2.08 40.06
CA MET A 9 -34.11 -1.28 38.91
C MET A 9 -32.94 -1.99 38.22
N LEU A 10 -33.19 -2.67 37.09
CA LEU A 10 -32.13 -3.21 36.24
C LEU A 10 -31.63 -2.09 35.31
N THR A 11 -30.69 -1.29 35.80
CA THR A 11 -29.85 -0.43 34.96
C THR A 11 -28.69 -1.25 34.41
N ALA A 12 -28.95 -2.04 33.36
CA ALA A 12 -27.88 -2.64 32.56
C ALA A 12 -27.49 -1.64 31.46
N LEU A 13 -26.46 -0.87 31.80
CA LEU A 13 -25.66 0.03 30.98
C LEU A 13 -25.31 -0.61 29.62
N SER A 14 -25.66 0.12 28.55
CA SER A 14 -24.72 0.57 27.53
C SER A 14 -23.90 -0.45 26.72
N THR A 15 -24.25 -0.51 25.44
CA THR A 15 -23.30 -0.40 24.31
C THR A 15 -21.98 -1.16 24.40
N LEU A 16 -21.87 -2.24 23.63
CA LEU A 16 -20.84 -2.32 22.60
C LEU A 16 -21.31 -3.33 21.54
N MET A 17 -22.12 -2.85 20.59
CA MET A 17 -22.07 -3.42 19.25
C MET A 17 -20.65 -3.17 18.75
N LEU A 18 -19.73 -4.10 19.02
CA LEU A 18 -18.52 -4.22 18.23
C LEU A 18 -18.97 -4.78 16.88
N SER A 19 -19.65 -3.94 16.09
CA SER A 19 -19.47 -4.00 14.66
C SER A 19 -17.98 -3.76 14.46
N THR A 20 -17.21 -4.83 14.43
CA THR A 20 -15.97 -4.87 13.69
C THR A 20 -16.36 -4.64 12.24
N SER A 21 -16.67 -3.40 11.89
CA SER A 21 -16.31 -2.88 10.59
C SER A 21 -14.80 -3.07 10.55
N ALA A 22 -14.39 -4.24 10.06
CA ALA A 22 -13.19 -4.32 9.25
C ALA A 22 -13.39 -3.19 8.25
N LEU A 23 -12.79 -2.04 8.58
CA LEU A 23 -12.59 -0.96 7.64
C LEU A 23 -11.77 -1.62 6.56
N ALA A 24 -12.46 -2.18 5.56
CA ALA A 24 -11.96 -2.28 4.23
C ALA A 24 -11.67 -0.83 3.86
N THR A 25 -10.47 -0.36 4.24
CA THR A 25 -9.92 0.90 3.81
C THR A 25 -10.02 0.84 2.31
N TYR A 26 -11.01 1.55 1.78
CA TYR A 26 -11.19 1.72 0.35
C TYR A 26 -9.90 2.41 -0.09
N ARG A 27 -8.95 1.62 -0.61
CA ARG A 27 -7.69 2.18 -1.09
C ARG A 27 -8.08 3.00 -2.29
N VAL A 28 -7.91 4.31 -2.20
CA VAL A 28 -8.08 5.17 -3.35
C VAL A 28 -6.90 4.84 -4.25
N ASP A 29 -7.14 4.15 -5.36
CA ASP A 29 -6.12 3.85 -6.36
C ASP A 29 -5.86 5.13 -7.17
N VAL A 30 -5.04 6.04 -6.64
CA VAL A 30 -4.60 7.26 -7.34
C VAL A 30 -3.40 6.92 -8.19
N GLN A 31 -3.48 7.17 -9.50
CA GLN A 31 -2.31 7.03 -10.38
C GLN A 31 -1.29 8.10 -9.99
N CYS A 32 -0.22 7.68 -9.33
CA CYS A 32 0.78 8.58 -8.78
C CYS A 32 2.07 8.58 -9.62
N LEU A 33 2.31 7.52 -10.41
CA LEU A 33 3.30 7.50 -11.49
C LEU A 33 2.65 7.12 -12.81
N ASP A 34 2.98 7.86 -13.87
CA ASP A 34 2.48 7.58 -15.21
C ASP A 34 3.61 7.45 -16.22
N ARG A 35 3.78 6.24 -16.79
CA ARG A 35 4.75 5.93 -17.85
C ARG A 35 6.16 6.45 -17.54
N VAL A 36 6.66 6.12 -16.36
CA VAL A 36 8.04 6.42 -15.95
C VAL A 36 8.96 5.27 -16.30
N MET A 37 10.24 5.54 -16.53
CA MET A 37 11.26 4.52 -16.69
C MET A 37 11.84 4.19 -15.32
N LEU A 38 11.98 2.91 -14.99
CA LEU A 38 12.70 2.52 -13.79
C LEU A 38 14.20 2.62 -14.05
N THR A 39 14.91 3.24 -13.13
CA THR A 39 16.38 3.36 -13.17
C THR A 39 17.05 2.42 -12.19
N ASP A 40 16.35 2.03 -11.12
CA ASP A 40 16.87 1.16 -10.09
C ASP A 40 15.76 0.46 -9.29
N VAL A 41 16.06 -0.72 -8.75
CA VAL A 41 15.18 -1.47 -7.84
C VAL A 41 16.03 -2.05 -6.72
N HIS A 42 15.81 -1.55 -5.51
CA HIS A 42 16.49 -2.01 -4.30
C HIS A 42 15.52 -2.82 -3.42
N ALA A 43 15.91 -4.05 -3.08
CA ALA A 43 15.23 -4.86 -2.08
C ALA A 43 16.16 -5.11 -0.89
N GLY A 44 15.68 -4.91 0.33
CA GLY A 44 16.47 -5.18 1.52
C GLY A 44 15.77 -4.78 2.81
N TYR A 45 16.53 -4.72 3.90
CA TYR A 45 16.02 -4.24 5.18
C TYR A 45 16.28 -2.75 5.32
N ILE A 46 15.28 -1.89 5.17
CA ILE A 46 15.45 -0.43 5.19
C ILE A 46 14.81 0.16 6.44
N LYS A 47 15.64 0.61 7.38
CA LYS A 47 15.20 1.24 8.64
C LYS A 47 14.64 2.65 8.48
N SER A 48 14.99 3.31 7.37
CA SER A 48 14.70 4.73 7.09
C SER A 48 13.75 4.93 5.91
N ALA A 49 13.14 3.88 5.37
CA ALA A 49 12.16 4.03 4.29
C ALA A 49 10.94 4.77 4.83
N SER A 50 10.46 5.78 4.10
CA SER A 50 9.26 6.56 4.44
C SER A 50 7.97 5.73 4.45
N GLY A 51 8.04 4.52 3.89
CA GLY A 51 7.04 3.46 3.98
C GLY A 51 7.65 2.17 3.44
N GLY A 52 7.38 1.04 4.05
CA GLY A 52 7.89 -0.26 3.60
C GLY A 52 7.11 -1.41 4.24
N PRO A 53 7.06 -2.58 3.61
CA PRO A 53 6.40 -3.77 4.13
C PRO A 53 6.76 -4.13 5.58
N ASP A 54 5.82 -4.82 6.23
CA ASP A 54 5.93 -5.30 7.60
C ASP A 54 7.31 -5.93 7.90
N ALA A 55 7.89 -5.52 9.03
CA ALA A 55 9.18 -5.98 9.54
C ALA A 55 10.40 -5.63 8.67
N GLY A 56 10.41 -4.45 8.05
CA GLY A 56 11.63 -3.80 7.54
C GLY A 56 12.10 -4.29 6.17
N ASN A 57 11.54 -5.37 5.62
CA ASN A 57 11.72 -5.73 4.22
C ASN A 57 11.07 -4.66 3.36
N ALA A 58 11.87 -3.89 2.62
CA ALA A 58 11.38 -2.85 1.74
C ALA A 58 11.94 -2.97 0.34
N VAL A 59 11.05 -2.71 -0.62
CA VAL A 59 11.42 -2.47 -2.01
C VAL A 59 11.28 -0.99 -2.28
N VAL A 60 12.35 -0.38 -2.77
CA VAL A 60 12.37 0.99 -3.28
C VAL A 60 12.67 0.92 -4.76
N ILE A 61 11.86 1.60 -5.55
CA ILE A 61 12.07 1.80 -6.98
C ILE A 61 12.50 3.24 -7.21
N SER A 62 13.52 3.42 -8.04
CA SER A 62 13.92 4.71 -8.57
C SER A 62 13.39 4.83 -9.99
N TRP A 63 12.95 6.02 -10.36
CA TRP A 63 12.34 6.26 -11.66
C TRP A 63 12.77 7.59 -12.25
N GLU A 64 12.66 7.69 -13.57
CA GLU A 64 12.87 8.92 -14.32
C GLU A 64 11.79 9.14 -15.38
N LYS A 65 11.48 10.42 -15.64
CA LYS A 65 10.63 10.86 -16.74
C LYS A 65 10.93 12.32 -17.05
N ASN A 66 11.14 12.67 -18.32
CA ASN A 66 11.36 14.05 -18.75
C ASN A 66 12.45 14.79 -17.93
N TYR A 67 13.58 14.11 -17.63
CA TYR A 67 14.68 14.62 -16.79
C TYR A 67 14.35 14.82 -15.31
N GLU A 68 13.14 14.50 -14.86
CA GLU A 68 12.82 14.40 -13.44
C GLU A 68 13.16 13.00 -12.93
N GLN A 69 13.73 12.94 -11.72
CA GLN A 69 14.06 11.70 -11.04
C GLN A 69 13.36 11.66 -9.68
N GLY A 70 12.94 10.47 -9.27
CA GLY A 70 12.34 10.25 -7.98
C GLY A 70 12.48 8.82 -7.50
N SER A 71 12.06 8.58 -6.27
CA SER A 71 12.03 7.26 -5.66
C SER A 71 10.74 7.06 -4.88
N THR A 72 10.19 5.86 -4.92
CA THR A 72 9.05 5.48 -4.08
C THR A 72 9.21 4.02 -3.63
N SER A 73 8.47 3.63 -2.61
CA SER A 73 8.52 2.29 -2.06
C SER A 73 7.22 1.54 -2.28
N PHE A 74 7.27 0.22 -2.12
CA PHE A 74 6.05 -0.56 -2.08
C PHE A 74 5.28 -0.30 -0.79
N HIS A 75 3.95 -0.35 -0.88
CA HIS A 75 3.05 -0.13 0.24
C HIS A 75 3.31 -1.13 1.37
N VAL A 76 3.07 -0.72 2.62
CA VAL A 76 3.26 -1.51 3.87
C VAL A 76 2.63 -2.92 3.89
N PHE A 77 1.73 -3.24 2.95
CA PHE A 77 1.05 -4.53 2.85
C PHE A 77 1.55 -5.41 1.69
N LYS A 78 2.73 -5.09 1.13
CA LYS A 78 3.34 -5.82 0.02
C LYS A 78 4.63 -6.49 0.48
N ASN A 79 4.52 -7.32 1.53
CA ASN A 79 5.67 -8.08 2.03
C ASN A 79 6.24 -8.95 0.90
N LEU A 80 7.56 -8.94 0.76
CA LEU A 80 8.26 -9.78 -0.22
C LEU A 80 8.07 -11.28 0.04
N ASN A 81 7.77 -11.67 1.28
CA ASN A 81 7.42 -13.05 1.62
C ASN A 81 6.00 -13.43 1.21
N ASP A 82 5.14 -12.45 0.93
CA ASP A 82 3.77 -12.69 0.48
C ASP A 82 3.68 -12.62 -1.06
N TYR A 83 2.80 -13.45 -1.64
CA TYR A 83 2.62 -13.52 -3.09
C TYR A 83 2.42 -12.15 -3.77
N PRO A 84 1.58 -11.22 -3.23
CA PRO A 84 1.37 -9.93 -3.87
C PRO A 84 2.61 -9.03 -3.86
N GLY A 85 3.48 -9.11 -2.85
CA GLY A 85 4.71 -8.30 -2.78
C GLY A 85 5.80 -8.86 -3.67
N ARG A 86 5.99 -10.19 -3.66
CA ARG A 86 6.94 -10.88 -4.54
C ARG A 86 6.62 -10.66 -6.01
N GLY A 87 5.37 -10.85 -6.43
CA GLY A 87 4.98 -10.66 -7.82
C GLY A 87 5.18 -9.21 -8.30
N MET A 88 4.92 -8.23 -7.43
CA MET A 88 5.14 -6.81 -7.74
C MET A 88 6.64 -6.49 -7.87
N PHE A 89 7.50 -7.10 -7.05
CA PHE A 89 8.95 -6.98 -7.16
C PHE A 89 9.49 -7.60 -8.45
N GLU A 90 9.04 -8.81 -8.79
CA GLU A 90 9.40 -9.48 -10.04
C GLU A 90 8.96 -8.66 -11.27
N MET A 91 7.80 -8.01 -11.23
CA MET A 91 7.37 -7.08 -12.29
C MET A 91 8.27 -5.83 -12.39
N ALA A 92 8.70 -5.26 -11.27
CA ALA A 92 9.62 -4.11 -11.28
C ALA A 92 10.98 -4.48 -11.89
N LEU A 93 11.53 -5.65 -11.51
CA LEU A 93 12.78 -6.15 -12.09
C LEU A 93 12.64 -6.42 -13.59
N LEU A 94 11.52 -7.01 -14.03
CA LEU A 94 11.27 -7.25 -15.45
C LEU A 94 11.17 -5.93 -16.24
N ALA A 95 10.52 -4.92 -15.69
CA ALA A 95 10.42 -3.61 -16.34
C ALA A 95 11.79 -2.93 -16.45
N LEU A 96 12.61 -2.99 -15.40
CA LEU A 96 13.97 -2.47 -15.38
C LEU A 96 14.86 -3.20 -16.42
N ASP A 97 14.88 -4.53 -16.38
CA ASP A 97 15.66 -5.38 -17.31
C ASP A 97 15.32 -5.11 -18.77
N ARG A 98 14.04 -4.90 -19.08
CA ARG A 98 13.55 -4.70 -20.45
C ARG A 98 13.48 -3.25 -20.88
N GLY A 99 13.81 -2.29 -20.01
CA GLY A 99 13.63 -0.87 -20.27
C GLY A 99 12.19 -0.54 -20.67
N LEU A 100 11.21 -1.12 -19.96
CA LEU A 100 9.79 -0.88 -20.23
C LEU A 100 9.22 0.18 -19.27
N PRO A 101 8.41 1.11 -19.77
CA PRO A 101 7.80 2.11 -18.92
C PRO A 101 6.77 1.47 -17.98
N VAL A 102 6.62 2.04 -16.79
CA VAL A 102 5.65 1.60 -15.79
C VAL A 102 4.72 2.72 -15.37
N SER A 103 3.51 2.36 -14.99
CA SER A 103 2.62 3.22 -14.21
C SER A 103 2.38 2.58 -12.85
N ALA A 104 2.21 3.40 -11.82
CA ALA A 104 1.99 2.95 -10.45
C ALA A 104 0.86 3.73 -9.77
N TRP A 105 0.18 3.06 -8.85
CA TRP A 105 -0.91 3.62 -8.08
C TRP A 105 -0.60 3.52 -6.59
N GLY A 106 -0.96 4.58 -5.87
CA GLY A 106 -0.83 4.74 -4.44
C GLY A 106 -2.05 5.46 -3.86
N ASN A 107 -1.98 5.86 -2.60
CA ASN A 107 -3.12 6.49 -1.91
C ASN A 107 -3.24 8.00 -2.20
N ASP A 108 -2.22 8.60 -2.81
CA ASP A 108 -2.11 10.02 -3.12
C ASP A 108 -1.26 10.24 -4.37
N SER A 109 -1.31 11.44 -4.96
CA SER A 109 -0.58 11.78 -6.19
C SER A 109 0.93 11.82 -6.04
N GLN A 110 1.47 11.78 -4.83
CA GLN A 110 2.91 11.79 -4.53
C GLN A 110 3.45 10.38 -4.20
N CYS A 111 2.59 9.35 -4.19
CA CYS A 111 2.90 8.01 -3.69
C CYS A 111 3.49 8.03 -2.26
N SER A 112 3.05 8.93 -1.38
CA SER A 112 3.70 9.16 -0.07
C SER A 112 3.62 7.94 0.87
N GLY A 113 2.50 7.21 0.81
CA GLY A 113 2.31 5.93 1.53
C GLY A 113 2.85 4.70 0.81
N GLY A 114 3.58 4.90 -0.29
CA GLY A 114 4.05 3.85 -1.19
C GLY A 114 2.99 3.38 -2.20
N ILE A 115 3.45 2.57 -3.15
CA ILE A 115 2.63 2.07 -4.26
C ILE A 115 2.02 0.70 -3.93
N HIS A 116 0.74 0.51 -4.24
CA HIS A 116 0.01 -0.74 -4.02
C HIS A 116 -0.24 -1.54 -5.31
N GLN A 117 0.00 -0.93 -6.47
CA GLN A 117 -0.13 -1.52 -7.80
C GLN A 117 0.97 -0.97 -8.72
N LEU A 118 1.51 -1.84 -9.56
CA LEU A 118 2.50 -1.53 -10.58
C LEU A 118 2.06 -2.21 -11.88
N LYS A 119 2.10 -1.49 -12.99
CA LYS A 119 1.75 -2.00 -14.30
C LYS A 119 2.84 -1.67 -15.30
N ILE A 120 3.36 -2.69 -15.96
CA ILE A 120 4.21 -2.53 -17.13
C ILE A 120 3.32 -2.04 -18.29
N ILE A 121 3.67 -0.90 -18.85
CA ILE A 121 3.01 -0.35 -20.02
C ILE A 121 3.75 -0.89 -21.23
N ARG A 122 3.01 -1.54 -22.14
CA ARG A 122 3.60 -1.99 -23.41
C ARG A 122 4.16 -0.77 -24.12
N SER A 123 5.37 -0.89 -24.65
CA SER A 123 5.90 0.10 -25.58
C SER A 123 4.88 0.30 -26.69
N VAL A 124 4.30 1.49 -26.76
CA VAL A 124 3.52 1.89 -27.92
C VAL A 124 4.56 2.32 -28.94
N ASN A 125 5.14 1.35 -29.66
CA ASN A 125 5.77 1.70 -30.92
C ASN A 125 4.65 2.29 -31.79
N PRO A 126 4.78 3.53 -32.27
CA PRO A 126 3.88 4.04 -33.30
C PRO A 126 3.96 3.20 -34.58
#